data_AF-A0A820GD24-F1
#
_entry.id   AF-A0A820GD24-F1
#
_cell.length_a   1.000
_cell.length_b   1.000
_cell.length_c   1.000
_cell.angle_alpha   90.00
_cell.angle_beta   90.00
_cell.angle_gamma   90.00
#
_symmetry.space_group_name_H-M   'P 1'
#
loop_
_entity.id
_entity.type
_entity.pdbx_description
1 polymer ?
#
loop_
_entity_poly.entity_id
_entity_poly.type
_entity_poly.pdbx_seq_one_letter_code
_entity_poly.pdbx_strand_id
1 'polypeptide(L)'
;MPIPLSQPSIPRQLSWNLMIDSTAVVVTGSMTIGSVMVQLVNRLDISQDFSDYALWWPKANIWLTNTKWTLDQYGVQSDAHLNFTSMHKSIRLQLPDLRVLSITANFSVSVFAAVSKLCKDLGIRHAEELSLLHSSKVTNTDVSNERRTSPRRRRHNIGTLNRHNSMGDSLANNSSTVSTLCSPTTPKLRSTPINETTESTVRHQRPISNLSKSLNSLVTNIDGNLARTPATPLKNVLSQLVKPTNIIEKSRLNGLWYDSSKSLMEQNTNENDLILLRFKYFTYYDLNPKFDAVRLNQLYEQAKWSVLSEDIDCTEEEMMTFAALQ
;
A
#
# COMPACT_ATOMS: atom_id res chain seq x y z
N MET A 1 -15.48 78.25 -21.42
CA MET A 1 -15.06 76.89 -21.80
C MET A 1 -14.84 76.08 -20.53
N PRO A 2 -15.69 75.08 -20.21
CA PRO A 2 -15.38 74.11 -19.17
C PRO A 2 -14.26 73.18 -19.64
N ILE A 3 -13.35 72.80 -18.74
CA ILE A 3 -12.30 71.82 -19.02
C ILE A 3 -12.94 70.42 -18.97
N PRO A 4 -12.74 69.54 -19.97
CA PRO A 4 -13.27 68.18 -19.91
C PRO A 4 -12.56 67.37 -18.82
N LEU A 5 -13.33 66.81 -17.90
CA LEU A 5 -12.83 65.87 -16.88
C LEU A 5 -12.26 64.63 -17.57
N SER A 6 -10.95 64.41 -17.44
CA SER A 6 -10.31 63.17 -17.85
C SER A 6 -10.88 62.01 -17.06
N GLN A 7 -11.58 61.08 -17.72
CA GLN A 7 -12.05 59.86 -17.08
C GLN A 7 -10.86 59.06 -16.51
N PRO A 8 -10.95 58.49 -15.30
CA PRO A 8 -9.89 57.66 -14.77
C PRO A 8 -9.73 56.43 -15.65
N SER A 9 -8.56 56.28 -16.26
CA SER A 9 -8.24 55.11 -17.06
C SER A 9 -8.24 53.88 -16.16
N ILE A 10 -9.25 53.02 -16.29
CA ILE A 10 -9.32 51.73 -15.62
C ILE A 10 -7.99 50.99 -15.90
N PRO A 11 -7.26 50.53 -14.87
CA PRO A 11 -6.00 49.83 -15.07
C PRO A 11 -6.26 48.59 -15.92
N ARG A 12 -5.60 48.50 -17.08
CA ARG A 12 -5.66 47.30 -17.92
C ARG A 12 -5.19 46.12 -17.08
N GLN A 13 -6.08 45.17 -16.82
CA GLN A 13 -5.69 43.91 -16.19
C GLN A 13 -4.58 43.29 -17.04
N LEU A 14 -3.43 43.00 -16.43
CA LEU A 14 -2.36 42.30 -17.14
C LEU A 14 -2.83 40.86 -17.39
N SER A 15 -3.13 40.56 -18.64
CA SER A 15 -3.31 39.20 -19.10
C SER A 15 -1.95 38.56 -19.40
N TRP A 16 -1.81 37.29 -19.04
CA TRP A 16 -0.59 36.51 -19.21
C TRP A 16 -0.92 35.07 -19.58
N ASN A 17 0.08 34.35 -20.09
CA ASN A 17 -0.07 32.96 -20.50
C ASN A 17 0.23 32.04 -19.30
N LEU A 18 -0.78 31.32 -18.84
CA LEU A 18 -0.64 30.23 -17.87
C LEU A 18 -0.41 28.91 -18.62
N MET A 19 0.60 28.15 -18.21
CA MET A 19 0.90 26.85 -18.81
C MET A 19 0.14 25.74 -18.07
N ILE A 20 -0.77 25.06 -18.78
CA ILE A 20 -1.51 23.91 -18.28
C ILE A 20 -1.17 22.70 -19.16
N ASP A 21 -0.39 21.78 -18.61
CA ASP A 21 0.32 20.70 -19.31
C ASP A 21 1.05 21.23 -20.56
N SER A 22 0.57 20.90 -21.76
CA SER A 22 1.13 21.35 -23.05
C SER A 22 0.38 22.55 -23.66
N THR A 23 -0.61 23.12 -22.96
CA THR A 23 -1.47 24.20 -23.47
C THR A 23 -1.16 25.52 -22.78
N ALA A 24 -1.14 26.61 -23.55
CA ALA A 24 -1.07 27.97 -23.02
C ALA A 24 -2.47 28.58 -22.97
N VAL A 25 -2.92 29.02 -21.80
CA VAL A 25 -4.22 29.70 -21.60
C VAL A 25 -3.98 31.16 -21.24
N VAL A 26 -4.66 32.08 -21.92
CA VAL A 26 -4.56 33.52 -21.63
C VAL A 26 -5.49 33.83 -20.46
N VAL A 27 -4.93 34.19 -19.31
CA VAL A 27 -5.65 34.44 -18.06
C VAL A 27 -5.36 35.83 -17.49
N THR A 28 -6.21 36.34 -16.59
CA THR A 28 -5.88 37.44 -15.68
C THR A 28 -5.95 36.94 -14.23
N GLY A 29 -5.21 37.57 -13.31
CA GLY A 29 -5.13 37.13 -11.90
C GLY A 29 -6.49 37.04 -11.17
N SER A 30 -7.45 37.89 -11.58
CA SER A 30 -8.82 37.88 -11.07
C SER A 30 -9.71 36.76 -11.62
N MET A 31 -9.26 35.95 -12.58
CA MET A 31 -10.02 34.80 -13.07
C MET A 31 -10.11 33.72 -12.01
N THR A 32 -11.29 33.10 -11.87
CA THR A 32 -11.51 31.99 -10.96
C THR A 32 -10.99 30.68 -11.55
N ILE A 33 -10.55 29.75 -10.70
CA ILE A 33 -10.08 28.44 -11.15
C ILE A 33 -11.13 27.74 -12.03
N GLY A 34 -12.42 27.87 -11.70
CA GLY A 34 -13.51 27.35 -12.51
C GLY A 34 -13.62 27.98 -13.91
N SER A 35 -13.40 29.29 -14.06
CA SER A 35 -13.45 29.92 -15.40
C SER A 35 -12.23 29.58 -16.25
N VAL A 36 -11.05 29.40 -15.63
CA VAL A 36 -9.85 28.88 -16.30
C VAL A 36 -10.05 27.45 -16.78
N MET A 37 -10.66 26.57 -15.97
CA MET A 37 -10.98 25.18 -16.37
C MET A 37 -11.96 25.14 -17.55
N VAL A 38 -13.01 25.97 -17.56
CA VAL A 38 -13.94 26.06 -18.71
C VAL A 38 -13.24 26.60 -19.96
N GLN A 39 -12.38 27.62 -19.82
CA GLN A 39 -11.60 28.17 -20.93
C GLN A 39 -10.59 27.15 -21.51
N LEU A 40 -10.04 26.28 -20.67
CA LEU A 40 -9.18 25.17 -21.07
C LEU A 40 -9.96 24.10 -21.85
N VAL A 41 -11.07 23.60 -21.30
CA VAL A 41 -11.91 22.58 -21.96
C VAL A 41 -12.40 23.07 -23.33
N ASN A 42 -12.86 24.32 -23.42
CA ASN A 42 -13.27 24.96 -24.67
C ASN A 42 -12.14 25.14 -25.70
N ARG A 43 -10.86 24.97 -25.31
CA ARG A 43 -9.69 24.98 -26.21
C ARG A 43 -9.20 23.59 -26.59
N LEU A 44 -9.58 22.56 -25.84
CA LEU A 44 -9.25 21.16 -26.14
C LEU A 44 -10.20 20.57 -27.21
N ASP A 45 -11.43 21.07 -27.29
CA ASP A 45 -12.48 20.62 -28.23
C ASP A 45 -12.79 19.11 -28.13
N ILE A 46 -12.66 18.57 -26.91
CA ILE A 46 -12.95 17.17 -26.57
C ILE A 46 -14.30 17.10 -25.85
N SER A 47 -15.24 16.35 -26.41
CA SER A 47 -16.50 16.01 -25.75
C SER A 47 -16.29 14.86 -24.76
N GLN A 48 -15.98 15.20 -23.51
CA GLN A 48 -15.75 14.25 -22.40
C GLN A 48 -16.22 14.85 -21.06
N ASP A 49 -16.60 14.00 -20.11
CA ASP A 49 -16.92 14.41 -18.75
C ASP A 49 -15.66 14.81 -17.97
N PHE A 50 -15.47 16.12 -17.77
CA PHE A 50 -14.38 16.68 -16.97
C PHE A 50 -14.70 16.84 -15.47
N SER A 51 -15.82 16.28 -15.01
CA SER A 51 -16.36 16.45 -13.64
C SER A 51 -15.44 15.96 -12.51
N ASP A 52 -14.49 15.05 -12.79
CA ASP A 52 -13.50 14.57 -11.83
C ASP A 52 -12.09 15.16 -12.05
N TYR A 53 -11.93 16.09 -12.98
CA TYR A 53 -10.63 16.74 -13.23
C TYR A 53 -10.45 17.96 -12.34
N ALA A 54 -9.21 18.15 -11.88
CA ALA A 54 -8.79 19.36 -11.18
C ALA A 54 -7.40 19.80 -11.64
N LEU A 55 -7.04 21.05 -11.33
CA LEU A 55 -5.70 21.57 -11.58
C LEU A 55 -4.80 21.25 -10.37
N TRP A 56 -3.69 20.58 -10.64
CA TRP A 56 -2.60 20.30 -9.70
C TRP A 56 -1.44 21.28 -9.97
N TRP A 57 -0.78 21.77 -8.91
CA TRP A 57 0.39 22.65 -9.03
C TRP A 57 1.64 21.98 -8.45
N PRO A 58 2.48 21.30 -9.26
CA PRO A 58 3.64 20.55 -8.76
C PRO A 58 4.65 21.40 -7.97
N LYS A 59 4.89 22.64 -8.40
CA LYS A 59 5.88 23.55 -7.77
C LYS A 59 5.48 23.97 -6.35
N ALA A 60 4.19 24.07 -6.07
CA ALA A 60 3.65 24.39 -4.75
C ALA A 60 3.18 23.14 -3.98
N ASN A 61 3.11 21.98 -4.63
CA ASN A 61 2.61 20.71 -4.10
C ASN A 61 1.17 20.82 -3.54
N ILE A 62 0.27 21.49 -4.28
CA ILE A 62 -1.15 21.67 -3.88
C ILE A 62 -2.14 21.44 -5.03
N TRP A 63 -3.36 21.03 -4.68
CA TRP A 63 -4.49 21.00 -5.58
C TRP A 63 -5.32 22.30 -5.54
N LEU A 64 -5.68 22.79 -6.72
CA LEU A 64 -6.54 23.95 -6.92
C LEU A 64 -8.02 23.49 -7.01
N THR A 65 -8.54 22.89 -5.94
CA THR A 65 -9.91 22.32 -5.91
C THR A 65 -11.02 23.36 -5.76
N ASN A 66 -10.72 24.56 -5.26
CA ASN A 66 -11.73 25.59 -5.02
C ASN A 66 -12.00 26.41 -6.29
N THR A 67 -12.96 25.94 -7.09
CA THR A 67 -13.37 26.58 -8.36
C THR A 67 -13.83 28.03 -8.23
N LYS A 68 -14.15 28.51 -7.02
CA LYS A 68 -14.58 29.89 -6.73
C LYS A 68 -13.43 30.84 -6.40
N TRP A 69 -12.25 30.33 -6.03
CA TRP A 69 -11.08 31.17 -5.75
C TRP A 69 -10.42 31.65 -7.02
N THR A 70 -9.75 32.79 -6.95
CA THR A 70 -8.98 33.36 -8.07
C THR A 70 -7.56 32.84 -8.14
N LEU A 71 -6.90 32.98 -9.31
CA LEU A 71 -5.47 32.71 -9.46
C LEU A 71 -4.65 33.53 -8.45
N ASP A 72 -4.98 34.82 -8.26
CA ASP A 72 -4.33 35.68 -7.26
C ASP A 72 -4.51 35.18 -5.82
N GLN A 73 -5.68 34.63 -5.46
CA GLN A 73 -5.93 34.08 -4.12
C GLN A 73 -5.13 32.81 -3.83
N TYR A 74 -4.82 32.02 -4.86
CA TYR A 74 -3.90 30.90 -4.77
C TYR A 74 -2.42 31.31 -4.98
N GLY A 75 -2.13 32.57 -5.32
CA GLY A 75 -0.78 33.07 -5.59
C GLY A 75 -0.16 32.55 -6.90
N VAL A 76 -0.96 32.10 -7.86
CA VAL A 76 -0.49 31.53 -9.13
C VAL A 76 0.02 32.63 -10.05
N GLN A 77 1.28 32.54 -10.48
CA GLN A 77 1.95 33.53 -11.33
C GLN A 77 2.26 32.96 -12.74
N SER A 78 2.81 33.79 -13.63
CA SER A 78 3.11 33.43 -15.02
C SER A 78 4.27 32.43 -15.21
N ASP A 79 4.99 32.08 -14.15
CA ASP A 79 5.98 30.99 -14.13
C ASP A 79 5.38 29.66 -13.61
N ALA A 80 4.09 29.63 -13.27
CA ALA A 80 3.41 28.44 -12.80
C ALA A 80 3.08 27.50 -13.97
N HIS A 81 3.59 26.27 -13.85
CA HIS A 81 3.12 25.13 -14.63
C HIS A 81 2.09 24.38 -13.79
N LEU A 82 0.89 24.17 -14.34
CA LEU A 82 -0.18 23.38 -13.76
C LEU A 82 -0.40 22.11 -14.59
N ASN A 83 -0.96 21.08 -13.96
CA ASN A 83 -1.39 19.84 -14.62
C ASN A 83 -2.90 19.66 -14.46
N PHE A 84 -3.62 19.44 -15.55
CA PHE A 84 -5.06 19.18 -15.56
C PHE A 84 -5.28 17.67 -15.57
N THR A 85 -5.65 17.11 -14.40
CA THR A 85 -5.59 15.67 -14.18
C THR A 85 -6.77 15.18 -13.34
N SER A 86 -7.17 13.92 -13.56
CA SER A 86 -8.21 13.24 -12.80
C SER A 86 -7.87 13.19 -11.31
N MET A 87 -8.84 13.48 -10.45
CA MET A 87 -8.71 13.38 -8.99
C MET A 87 -8.77 11.93 -8.53
N HIS A 88 -9.66 11.11 -9.07
CA HIS A 88 -9.62 9.67 -8.86
C HIS A 88 -8.62 9.01 -9.81
N LYS A 89 -7.77 8.14 -9.27
CA LYS A 89 -6.79 7.34 -10.01
C LYS A 89 -6.74 5.92 -9.46
N SER A 90 -6.29 4.98 -10.29
CA SER A 90 -6.15 3.58 -9.91
C SER A 90 -4.98 3.40 -8.93
N ILE A 91 -5.16 2.63 -7.87
CA ILE A 91 -4.07 2.15 -7.01
C ILE A 91 -4.21 0.66 -6.76
N ARG A 92 -3.09 0.01 -6.44
CA ARG A 92 -3.08 -1.37 -5.95
C ARG A 92 -3.00 -1.33 -4.44
N LEU A 93 -4.09 -1.71 -3.78
CA LEU A 93 -4.18 -1.74 -2.32
C LEU A 93 -3.91 -3.15 -1.81
N GLN A 94 -2.82 -3.33 -1.07
CA GLN A 94 -2.57 -4.57 -0.34
C GLN A 94 -3.31 -4.55 1.00
N LEU A 95 -4.26 -5.45 1.18
CA LEU A 95 -4.97 -5.63 2.44
C LEU A 95 -4.08 -6.29 3.51
N PRO A 96 -4.48 -6.26 4.79
CA PRO A 96 -3.82 -7.03 5.86
C PRO A 96 -3.69 -8.52 5.57
N ASP A 97 -4.68 -9.14 4.90
CA ASP A 97 -4.64 -10.54 4.45
C ASP A 97 -3.79 -10.82 3.20
N LEU A 98 -2.96 -9.84 2.81
CA LEU A 98 -2.03 -9.86 1.70
C LEU A 98 -2.65 -9.96 0.29
N ARG A 99 -3.99 -9.97 0.14
CA ARG A 99 -4.64 -9.76 -1.18
C ARG A 99 -4.34 -8.35 -1.70
N VAL A 100 -4.31 -8.19 -3.03
CA VAL A 100 -4.04 -6.90 -3.68
C VAL A 100 -5.24 -6.50 -4.53
N LEU A 101 -6.06 -5.58 -4.03
CA LEU A 101 -7.21 -5.06 -4.77
C LEU A 101 -6.78 -3.92 -5.71
N SER A 102 -7.36 -3.88 -6.92
CA SER A 102 -7.26 -2.70 -7.79
C SER A 102 -8.46 -1.80 -7.51
N ILE A 103 -8.22 -0.59 -6.99
CA ILE A 103 -9.29 0.33 -6.55
C ILE A 103 -9.04 1.75 -7.06
N THR A 104 -10.10 2.55 -7.16
CA THR A 104 -10.02 3.98 -7.52
C THR A 104 -10.00 4.84 -6.26
N ALA A 105 -8.82 5.34 -5.89
CA ALA A 105 -8.64 6.27 -4.77
C ALA A 105 -8.68 7.72 -5.25
N ASN A 106 -9.12 8.64 -4.40
CA ASN A 106 -9.07 10.08 -4.67
C ASN A 106 -7.73 10.65 -4.17
N PHE A 107 -7.01 11.36 -5.05
CA PHE A 107 -5.67 11.89 -4.83
C PHE A 107 -5.64 13.37 -4.39
N SER A 108 -6.78 14.05 -4.32
CA SER A 108 -6.91 15.45 -3.90
C SER A 108 -7.49 15.66 -2.50
N VAL A 109 -8.09 14.63 -1.91
CA VAL A 109 -8.49 14.61 -0.49
C VAL A 109 -7.34 14.11 0.40
N SER A 110 -7.37 14.44 1.68
CA SER A 110 -6.40 13.94 2.66
C SER A 110 -6.47 12.42 2.83
N VAL A 111 -5.35 11.79 3.17
CA VAL A 111 -5.25 10.33 3.37
C VAL A 111 -6.24 9.85 4.42
N PHE A 112 -6.52 10.62 5.49
CA PHE A 112 -7.56 10.27 6.45
C PHE A 112 -8.96 10.17 5.82
N ALA A 113 -9.32 11.11 4.95
CA ALA A 113 -10.60 11.09 4.24
C ALA A 113 -10.66 9.97 3.18
N ALA A 114 -9.55 9.71 2.48
CA ALA A 114 -9.43 8.59 1.55
C ALA A 114 -9.58 7.23 2.25
N VAL A 115 -8.90 7.02 3.38
CA VAL A 115 -9.05 5.82 4.23
C VAL A 115 -10.46 5.69 4.79
N SER A 116 -11.09 6.80 5.23
CA SER A 116 -12.47 6.78 5.72
C SER A 116 -13.48 6.33 4.66
N LYS A 117 -13.33 6.80 3.41
CA LYS A 117 -14.13 6.32 2.27
C LYS A 117 -13.83 4.85 1.97
N LEU A 118 -12.56 4.50 1.85
CA LEU A 118 -12.10 3.14 1.54
C LEU A 118 -12.58 2.10 2.55
N CYS A 119 -12.42 2.33 3.85
CA CYS A 119 -12.87 1.41 4.88
C CYS A 119 -14.39 1.26 4.87
N LYS A 120 -15.15 2.33 4.60
CA LYS A 120 -16.60 2.25 4.41
C LYS A 120 -16.97 1.37 3.21
N ASP A 121 -16.29 1.54 2.07
CA ASP A 121 -16.52 0.76 0.86
C ASP A 121 -16.10 -0.72 1.02
N LEU A 122 -15.14 -1.02 1.91
CA LEU A 122 -14.71 -2.37 2.30
C LEU A 122 -15.54 -3.01 3.44
N GLY A 123 -16.49 -2.30 4.05
CA GLY A 123 -17.28 -2.80 5.19
C GLY A 123 -16.51 -2.88 6.52
N ILE A 124 -15.49 -2.03 6.70
CA ILE A 124 -14.65 -1.93 7.91
C ILE A 124 -15.13 -0.74 8.75
N ARG A 125 -15.64 -1.00 9.97
CA ARG A 125 -15.92 0.05 10.98
C ARG A 125 -14.60 0.59 11.56
N HIS A 126 -14.68 1.75 12.22
CA HIS A 126 -13.56 2.38 12.93
C HIS A 126 -12.31 2.59 12.06
N ALA A 127 -12.52 3.29 10.93
CA ALA A 127 -11.48 3.58 9.94
C ALA A 127 -10.30 4.38 10.52
N GLU A 128 -10.52 5.11 11.62
CA GLU A 128 -9.51 5.82 12.41
C GLU A 128 -8.40 4.93 13.00
N GLU A 129 -8.65 3.62 13.15
CA GLU A 129 -7.66 2.64 13.59
C GLU A 129 -6.66 2.27 12.48
N LEU A 130 -7.03 2.52 11.22
CA LEU A 130 -6.29 2.13 10.02
C LEU A 130 -5.61 3.33 9.36
N SER A 131 -4.58 3.04 8.56
CA SER A 131 -3.91 4.03 7.73
C SER A 131 -3.24 3.39 6.51
N LEU A 132 -2.68 4.23 5.65
CA LEU A 132 -1.92 3.79 4.49
C LEU A 132 -0.42 3.75 4.82
N LEU A 133 0.24 2.71 4.34
CA LEU A 133 1.68 2.50 4.42
C LEU A 133 2.22 2.41 2.98
N HIS A 134 3.33 3.08 2.67
CA HIS A 134 4.02 2.90 1.39
C HIS A 134 4.48 1.45 1.26
N SER A 135 4.32 0.82 0.09
CA SER A 135 4.81 -0.56 -0.15
C SER A 135 6.28 -0.76 0.18
N SER A 136 7.08 0.30 0.07
CA SER A 136 8.48 0.25 -0.31
C SER A 136 8.69 -0.54 -1.60
N LYS A 137 9.24 0.10 -2.63
CA LYS A 137 9.86 -0.67 -3.70
C LYS A 137 11.10 -1.28 -3.06
N VAL A 138 11.10 -2.59 -2.81
CA VAL A 138 12.27 -3.33 -2.27
C VAL A 138 13.30 -3.48 -3.40
N THR A 139 13.81 -2.33 -3.85
CA THR A 139 15.00 -2.22 -4.68
C THR A 139 16.19 -2.36 -3.75
N ASN A 140 17.05 -3.34 -4.02
CA ASN A 140 18.29 -3.58 -3.26
C ASN A 140 19.36 -2.53 -3.62
N THR A 141 19.05 -1.24 -3.43
CA THR A 141 19.80 -0.09 -3.97
C THR A 141 20.45 0.80 -2.92
N ASP A 142 20.01 0.72 -1.66
CA ASP A 142 20.41 1.67 -0.60
C ASP A 142 21.25 1.04 0.52
N VAL A 143 22.05 0.01 0.17
CA VAL A 143 23.13 -0.53 1.02
C VAL A 143 24.44 0.25 0.82
N SER A 144 24.50 1.17 -0.14
CA SER A 144 25.74 1.80 -0.62
C SER A 144 25.70 3.34 -0.70
N ASN A 145 25.39 4.03 0.41
CA ASN A 145 25.83 5.43 0.55
C ASN A 145 26.10 5.95 1.99
N GLU A 146 25.66 5.29 3.08
CA GLU A 146 26.08 5.67 4.44
C GLU A 146 27.47 5.11 4.84
N ARG A 147 28.50 5.45 4.06
CA ARG A 147 29.91 5.26 4.44
C ARG A 147 30.77 6.47 4.06
N ARG A 148 30.70 7.55 4.85
CA ARG A 148 31.85 8.30 5.45
C ARG A 148 31.54 9.78 5.75
N THR A 149 31.03 10.06 6.96
CA THR A 149 31.38 11.30 7.69
C THR A 149 31.37 11.03 9.21
N SER A 150 32.55 10.76 9.77
CA SER A 150 32.74 10.64 11.23
C SER A 150 34.11 11.25 11.60
N PRO A 151 34.21 12.21 12.53
CA PRO A 151 35.47 12.90 12.78
C PRO A 151 36.56 11.99 13.37
N ARG A 152 37.79 12.12 12.85
CA ARG A 152 39.00 11.46 13.40
C ARG A 152 39.25 11.88 14.85
N ARG A 153 38.90 11.03 15.84
CA ARG A 153 39.57 11.07 17.15
C ARG A 153 40.86 10.25 17.09
N ARG A 154 42.01 10.91 17.22
CA ARG A 154 43.31 10.26 17.43
C ARG A 154 43.27 9.39 18.69
N ARG A 155 43.80 8.17 18.62
CA ARG A 155 44.34 7.44 19.78
C ARG A 155 45.85 7.28 19.59
N HIS A 156 46.62 7.34 20.67
CA HIS A 156 48.07 7.15 20.65
C HIS A 156 48.46 5.66 20.72
N ASN A 157 49.64 5.33 20.19
CA ASN A 157 50.20 3.98 20.24
C ASN A 157 51.00 3.74 21.53
N ILE A 158 50.59 2.71 22.28
CA ILE A 158 51.40 1.91 23.21
C ILE A 158 50.81 0.49 23.13
N GLY A 159 51.55 -0.62 23.03
CA GLY A 159 53.00 -0.80 22.88
C GLY A 159 53.46 -2.13 23.49
N THR A 160 53.85 -3.11 22.67
CA THR A 160 54.31 -4.49 23.05
C THR A 160 53.22 -5.39 23.65
N LEU A 161 53.31 -6.74 23.72
CA LEU A 161 54.37 -7.70 23.35
C LEU A 161 53.77 -9.04 22.84
N ASN A 162 54.52 -9.84 22.08
CA ASN A 162 54.17 -11.21 21.63
C ASN A 162 54.20 -12.27 22.75
N ARG A 163 53.43 -13.36 22.58
CA ARG A 163 53.89 -14.74 22.89
C ARG A 163 53.26 -15.78 21.93
N HIS A 164 53.78 -17.01 21.91
CA HIS A 164 53.68 -17.99 20.83
C HIS A 164 53.45 -19.42 21.37
N ASN A 165 52.96 -20.34 20.51
CA ASN A 165 52.90 -21.82 20.68
C ASN A 165 51.94 -22.32 21.81
N SER A 166 51.45 -23.57 21.92
CA SER A 166 51.21 -24.77 21.04
C SER A 166 50.46 -25.83 21.92
N MET A 167 50.05 -27.07 21.56
CA MET A 167 50.11 -27.98 20.38
C MET A 167 49.05 -29.11 20.59
N GLY A 168 48.67 -29.86 19.54
CA GLY A 168 48.00 -31.19 19.63
C GLY A 168 46.46 -31.22 19.81
N ASP A 169 45.76 -32.33 19.55
CA ASP A 169 46.18 -33.54 18.80
C ASP A 169 45.02 -34.36 18.18
N SER A 170 45.33 -34.97 17.04
CA SER A 170 44.82 -36.16 16.30
C SER A 170 43.52 -36.94 16.62
N LEU A 171 42.82 -37.32 15.53
CA LEU A 171 42.11 -38.59 15.21
C LEU A 171 40.87 -38.98 16.09
N ALA A 172 39.66 -39.24 15.57
CA ALA A 172 39.16 -40.07 14.45
C ALA A 172 38.98 -41.57 14.77
N ASN A 173 37.74 -42.09 14.61
CA ASN A 173 37.49 -43.51 14.33
C ASN A 173 36.08 -43.79 13.77
N ASN A 174 35.94 -44.87 13.00
CA ASN A 174 34.68 -45.43 12.48
C ASN A 174 34.28 -46.69 13.26
N SER A 175 32.98 -46.99 13.33
CA SER A 175 32.48 -48.38 13.41
C SER A 175 31.04 -48.47 12.89
N SER A 176 30.58 -49.68 12.56
CA SER A 176 29.31 -49.96 11.87
C SER A 176 28.63 -51.24 12.41
N THR A 177 27.60 -51.76 11.70
CA THR A 177 26.90 -53.06 11.93
C THR A 177 25.81 -53.06 13.03
N VAL A 178 24.69 -53.83 12.98
CA VAL A 178 24.06 -54.67 11.91
C VAL A 178 22.56 -54.98 12.19
N SER A 179 21.72 -54.97 11.14
CA SER A 179 20.40 -55.66 10.93
C SER A 179 19.24 -55.56 11.99
N THR A 180 17.99 -56.08 11.83
CA THR A 180 17.33 -57.02 10.87
C THR A 180 15.78 -56.92 10.89
N LEU A 181 15.07 -57.30 9.80
CA LEU A 181 13.66 -57.85 9.75
C LEU A 181 12.47 -56.95 10.19
N CYS A 182 11.18 -57.16 9.82
CA CYS A 182 10.51 -57.67 8.60
C CYS A 182 8.98 -57.32 8.61
N SER A 183 8.23 -57.55 7.52
CA SER A 183 6.75 -57.39 7.43
C SER A 183 6.00 -58.74 7.47
N PRO A 184 4.65 -58.79 7.71
CA PRO A 184 3.70 -59.17 6.63
C PRO A 184 2.24 -58.62 6.74
N THR A 185 1.32 -59.21 5.96
CA THR A 185 0.10 -58.63 5.32
C THR A 185 -1.28 -59.23 5.75
N THR A 186 -2.32 -58.40 5.98
CA THR A 186 -3.78 -58.56 5.59
C THR A 186 -4.60 -59.84 5.98
N PRO A 187 -5.89 -60.09 5.57
CA PRO A 187 -7.13 -59.25 5.42
C PRO A 187 -8.45 -59.88 6.02
N LYS A 188 -9.57 -59.11 6.06
CA LYS A 188 -11.03 -59.50 5.89
C LYS A 188 -11.92 -58.23 6.09
N LEU A 189 -12.96 -57.85 5.31
CA LEU A 189 -14.19 -58.46 4.75
C LEU A 189 -15.40 -58.60 5.72
N ARG A 190 -16.52 -57.84 5.50
CA ARG A 190 -17.84 -58.35 5.02
C ARG A 190 -19.10 -57.41 5.20
N SER A 191 -19.84 -57.21 4.10
CA SER A 191 -21.30 -56.90 3.87
C SER A 191 -22.05 -55.65 4.44
N THR A 192 -23.00 -55.18 3.60
CA THR A 192 -24.12 -54.21 3.83
C THR A 192 -25.43 -54.93 4.26
N PRO A 193 -26.61 -54.25 4.50
CA PRO A 193 -27.53 -53.87 3.39
C PRO A 193 -28.54 -52.69 3.61
N ILE A 194 -29.20 -52.21 2.51
CA ILE A 194 -30.62 -51.71 2.41
C ILE A 194 -31.01 -50.38 3.15
N ASN A 195 -31.83 -49.44 2.63
CA ASN A 195 -32.65 -49.33 1.40
C ASN A 195 -32.82 -47.88 0.86
N GLU A 196 -33.47 -47.74 -0.33
CA GLU A 196 -34.38 -46.67 -0.87
C GLU A 196 -34.37 -45.23 -0.25
N THR A 197 -34.46 -44.10 -0.97
CA THR A 197 -34.71 -43.73 -2.41
C THR A 197 -34.13 -42.28 -2.66
N THR A 198 -34.34 -41.47 -3.72
CA THR A 198 -35.30 -41.39 -4.85
C THR A 198 -34.66 -40.69 -6.10
N GLU A 199 -35.47 -40.14 -7.02
CA GLU A 199 -35.11 -39.49 -8.30
C GLU A 199 -34.56 -38.04 -8.19
N SER A 200 -33.63 -37.66 -9.08
CA SER A 200 -33.88 -36.63 -10.13
C SER A 200 -32.60 -36.20 -10.91
N THR A 201 -32.80 -35.55 -12.06
CA THR A 201 -31.85 -35.40 -13.18
C THR A 201 -30.72 -34.37 -13.04
N VAL A 202 -29.49 -34.85 -13.34
CA VAL A 202 -28.51 -34.27 -14.29
C VAL A 202 -28.30 -32.74 -14.34
N ARG A 203 -27.14 -32.28 -13.85
CA ARG A 203 -26.15 -31.52 -14.67
C ARG A 203 -24.80 -31.38 -13.96
N HIS A 204 -23.79 -32.12 -14.42
CA HIS A 204 -22.39 -31.84 -14.10
C HIS A 204 -21.75 -31.01 -15.23
N GLN A 205 -21.05 -29.93 -14.88
CA GLN A 205 -20.00 -29.35 -15.71
C GLN A 205 -18.69 -29.33 -14.92
N ARG A 206 -17.63 -29.92 -15.49
CA ARG A 206 -16.28 -29.84 -14.95
C ARG A 206 -15.61 -28.58 -15.53
N PRO A 207 -14.98 -27.71 -14.72
CA PRO A 207 -14.05 -26.72 -15.26
C PRO A 207 -12.78 -27.44 -15.76
N ILE A 208 -12.35 -27.11 -16.97
CA ILE A 208 -11.16 -27.68 -17.61
C ILE A 208 -9.89 -27.03 -17.05
N SER A 209 -8.83 -27.82 -16.85
CA SER A 209 -7.51 -27.34 -16.45
C SER A 209 -6.88 -26.43 -17.50
N ASN A 210 -6.51 -25.19 -17.13
CA ASN A 210 -5.71 -24.30 -17.97
C ASN A 210 -4.57 -23.66 -17.16
N LEU A 211 -3.34 -23.85 -17.65
CA LEU A 211 -2.07 -23.72 -16.90
C LEU A 211 -1.44 -22.32 -17.00
N SER A 212 -2.24 -21.24 -16.93
CA SER A 212 -1.81 -19.88 -17.30
C SER A 212 -2.15 -18.78 -16.30
N LYS A 213 -2.13 -19.07 -14.99
CA LYS A 213 -2.46 -18.11 -13.90
C LYS A 213 -1.39 -17.95 -12.82
N SER A 214 -0.11 -17.82 -13.20
CA SER A 214 1.00 -17.80 -12.21
C SER A 214 1.31 -16.44 -11.57
N LEU A 215 0.90 -15.30 -12.13
CA LEU A 215 1.24 -13.96 -11.61
C LEU A 215 0.05 -13.00 -11.50
N ASN A 216 -0.94 -13.08 -12.41
CA ASN A 216 -2.10 -12.17 -12.40
C ASN A 216 -3.17 -12.52 -11.34
N SER A 217 -2.96 -13.58 -10.53
CA SER A 217 -3.98 -14.14 -9.63
C SER A 217 -4.12 -13.44 -8.27
N LEU A 218 -3.36 -12.36 -8.02
CA LEU A 218 -3.47 -11.56 -6.79
C LEU A 218 -4.49 -10.42 -6.89
N VAL A 219 -4.84 -9.99 -8.11
CA VAL A 219 -5.88 -8.98 -8.35
C VAL A 219 -7.25 -9.65 -8.32
N THR A 220 -7.79 -9.82 -7.11
CA THR A 220 -9.21 -10.16 -6.94
C THR A 220 -10.06 -8.91 -7.15
N ASN A 221 -11.17 -9.04 -7.88
CA ASN A 221 -12.25 -8.07 -7.79
C ASN A 221 -12.78 -8.01 -6.34
N ILE A 222 -13.43 -6.91 -6.00
CA ILE A 222 -13.92 -6.59 -4.64
C ILE A 222 -14.93 -7.65 -4.12
N ASP A 223 -15.54 -8.42 -5.02
CA ASP A 223 -16.44 -9.55 -4.74
C ASP A 223 -15.82 -10.70 -3.91
N GLY A 224 -14.49 -10.74 -3.78
CA GLY A 224 -13.79 -11.78 -3.03
C GLY A 224 -13.95 -11.63 -1.52
N ASN A 225 -14.93 -12.33 -0.92
CA ASN A 225 -15.29 -12.29 0.51
C ASN A 225 -14.09 -12.01 1.45
N LEU A 226 -14.07 -10.80 2.01
CA LEU A 226 -12.99 -10.27 2.87
C LEU A 226 -13.16 -10.61 4.36
N ALA A 227 -14.28 -11.24 4.74
CA ALA A 227 -14.57 -11.71 6.10
C ALA A 227 -14.12 -13.16 6.34
N ARG A 228 -13.37 -13.76 5.41
CA ARG A 228 -12.81 -15.11 5.53
C ARG A 228 -11.34 -15.12 5.09
N THR A 229 -10.47 -15.69 5.92
CA THR A 229 -9.06 -15.98 5.64
C THR A 229 -8.87 -16.56 4.23
N PRO A 230 -7.92 -16.02 3.43
CA PRO A 230 -7.61 -16.58 2.13
C PRO A 230 -6.90 -17.93 2.28
N ALA A 231 -7.15 -18.86 1.36
CA ALA A 231 -6.45 -20.14 1.28
C ALA A 231 -5.03 -19.97 0.68
N THR A 232 -4.18 -19.15 1.32
CA THR A 232 -2.82 -18.85 0.87
C THR A 232 -1.85 -20.01 1.09
N PRO A 233 -1.01 -20.38 0.10
CA PRO A 233 0.07 -21.35 0.28
C PRO A 233 1.22 -20.73 1.09
N LEU A 234 1.09 -20.79 2.43
CA LEU A 234 1.95 -20.17 3.44
C LEU A 234 3.46 -20.13 3.09
N LYS A 235 4.02 -21.27 2.65
CA LYS A 235 5.47 -21.43 2.41
C LYS A 235 6.05 -20.43 1.41
N ASN A 236 5.36 -20.15 0.30
CA ASN A 236 5.85 -19.23 -0.72
C ASN A 236 5.79 -17.77 -0.23
N VAL A 237 4.73 -17.44 0.52
CA VAL A 237 4.51 -16.09 1.06
C VAL A 237 5.54 -15.76 2.15
N LEU A 238 5.78 -16.68 3.09
CA LEU A 238 6.76 -16.49 4.17
C LEU A 238 8.20 -16.32 3.66
N SER A 239 8.55 -16.88 2.50
CA SER A 239 9.86 -16.65 1.86
C SER A 239 10.01 -15.27 1.19
N GLN A 240 8.91 -14.50 1.07
CA GLN A 240 8.87 -13.18 0.44
C GLN A 240 8.62 -12.03 1.44
N LEU A 241 8.17 -12.33 2.67
CA LEU A 241 8.07 -11.32 3.72
C LEU A 241 9.48 -10.91 4.19
N VAL A 242 9.72 -9.61 4.27
CA VAL A 242 10.90 -9.06 4.92
C VAL A 242 10.79 -9.36 6.42
N LYS A 243 11.77 -10.08 6.97
CA LYS A 243 11.92 -10.28 8.41
C LYS A 243 12.82 -9.19 9.00
N PRO A 244 12.30 -8.23 9.78
CA PRO A 244 13.12 -7.17 10.37
C PRO A 244 13.89 -7.71 11.59
N THR A 245 15.16 -8.04 11.40
CA THR A 245 16.00 -8.77 12.38
C THR A 245 16.42 -7.93 13.59
N ASN A 246 16.35 -6.61 13.46
CA ASN A 246 16.89 -5.66 14.44
C ASN A 246 15.86 -4.56 14.74
N ILE A 247 15.87 -4.02 15.96
CA ILE A 247 14.98 -2.92 16.38
C ILE A 247 15.12 -1.66 15.49
N ILE A 248 16.30 -1.47 14.89
CA ILE A 248 16.57 -0.40 13.91
C ILE A 248 15.87 -0.65 12.56
N GLU A 249 15.61 -1.91 12.21
CA GLU A 249 14.85 -2.30 11.03
C GLU A 249 13.35 -2.23 11.31
N LYS A 250 12.88 -2.75 12.46
CA LYS A 250 11.50 -2.59 12.94
C LYS A 250 11.10 -1.10 13.06
N SER A 251 12.01 -0.21 13.50
CA SER A 251 11.72 1.23 13.56
C SER A 251 11.67 1.93 12.19
N ARG A 252 12.49 1.51 11.21
CA ARG A 252 12.45 2.04 9.84
C ARG A 252 11.11 1.78 9.13
N LEU A 253 10.43 0.68 9.42
CA LEU A 253 9.09 0.39 8.87
C LEU A 253 8.07 1.47 9.26
N ASN A 254 8.17 2.06 10.45
CA ASN A 254 7.31 3.16 10.88
C ASN A 254 7.60 4.49 10.15
N GLY A 255 8.72 4.59 9.41
CA GLY A 255 8.98 5.69 8.48
C GLY A 255 8.19 5.61 7.16
N LEU A 256 7.49 4.49 6.90
CA LEU A 256 6.71 4.27 5.68
C LEU A 256 5.22 4.64 5.82
N TRP A 257 4.77 5.14 6.98
CA TRP A 257 3.39 5.60 7.15
C TRP A 257 3.13 6.90 6.40
N TYR A 258 2.01 6.95 5.66
CA TYR A 258 1.52 8.19 5.10
C TYR A 258 1.13 9.20 6.20
N ASP A 259 1.32 10.47 5.89
CA ASP A 259 0.75 11.60 6.62
C ASP A 259 -0.75 11.67 6.35
N SER A 260 -1.54 11.36 7.39
CA SER A 260 -3.00 11.36 7.35
C SER A 260 -3.63 12.71 6.98
N SER A 261 -2.90 13.82 7.17
CA SER A 261 -3.39 15.19 6.92
C SER A 261 -3.26 15.64 5.47
N LYS A 262 -2.29 15.10 4.74
CA LYS A 262 -1.97 15.45 3.34
C LYS A 262 -2.68 14.53 2.34
N SER A 263 -2.78 14.96 1.08
CA SER A 263 -3.29 14.10 0.01
C SER A 263 -2.27 13.04 -0.45
N LEU A 264 -2.71 12.09 -1.29
CA LEU A 264 -1.81 11.10 -1.91
C LEU A 264 -0.84 11.75 -2.91
N MET A 265 -1.32 12.72 -3.71
CA MET A 265 -0.47 13.42 -4.68
C MET A 265 0.65 14.21 -3.98
N GLU A 266 0.33 14.89 -2.88
CA GLU A 266 1.29 15.61 -2.04
C GLU A 266 2.43 14.74 -1.48
N GLN A 267 2.25 13.41 -1.50
CA GLN A 267 3.16 12.42 -0.94
C GLN A 267 3.84 11.57 -2.04
N ASN A 268 3.84 12.07 -3.28
CA ASN A 268 4.48 11.47 -4.46
C ASN A 268 3.94 10.06 -4.84
N THR A 269 2.70 9.75 -4.46
CA THR A 269 2.01 8.54 -4.93
C THR A 269 1.67 8.68 -6.41
N ASN A 270 1.96 7.65 -7.21
CA ASN A 270 1.60 7.60 -8.62
C ASN A 270 0.38 6.68 -8.83
N GLU A 271 -0.22 6.77 -10.01
CA GLU A 271 -1.23 5.80 -10.44
C GLU A 271 -0.60 4.39 -10.59
N ASN A 272 -1.34 3.37 -10.16
CA ASN A 272 -0.95 1.96 -10.08
C ASN A 272 0.22 1.62 -9.13
N ASP A 273 0.72 2.56 -8.32
CA ASP A 273 1.62 2.24 -7.21
C ASP A 273 0.93 1.28 -6.19
N LEU A 274 1.76 0.54 -5.45
CA LEU A 274 1.34 -0.39 -4.41
C LEU A 274 1.34 0.32 -3.05
N ILE A 275 0.23 0.24 -2.34
CA ILE A 275 0.00 0.85 -1.02
C ILE A 275 -0.60 -0.21 -0.11
N LEU A 276 -0.15 -0.33 1.13
CA LEU A 276 -0.77 -1.26 2.09
C LEU A 276 -1.81 -0.52 2.93
N LEU A 277 -2.98 -1.13 3.12
CA LEU A 277 -3.88 -0.81 4.23
C LEU A 277 -3.43 -1.60 5.45
N ARG A 278 -3.21 -0.94 6.58
CA ARG A 278 -2.80 -1.58 7.84
C ARG A 278 -3.48 -0.91 9.03
N PHE A 279 -3.79 -1.68 10.06
CA PHE A 279 -4.10 -1.14 11.39
C PHE A 279 -2.84 -0.46 11.93
N LYS A 280 -2.94 0.82 12.26
CA LYS A 280 -1.85 1.71 12.71
C LYS A 280 -1.88 1.93 14.22
N TYR A 281 -3.08 1.91 14.80
CA TYR A 281 -3.29 2.16 16.23
C TYR A 281 -3.81 0.88 16.89
N PHE A 282 -3.04 0.33 17.82
CA PHE A 282 -3.34 -0.93 18.53
C PHE A 282 -4.36 -0.74 19.67
N THR A 283 -5.39 0.07 19.42
CA THR A 283 -6.44 0.45 20.38
C THR A 283 -7.79 0.29 19.69
N TYR A 284 -8.38 -0.90 19.82
CA TYR A 284 -9.56 -1.28 19.02
C TYR A 284 -10.87 -1.02 19.80
N TYR A 285 -11.75 -0.19 19.24
CA TYR A 285 -13.03 0.17 19.86
C TYR A 285 -14.18 -0.74 19.40
N ASP A 286 -15.06 -1.18 20.31
CA ASP A 286 -16.25 -2.00 20.03
C ASP A 286 -16.01 -3.12 18.99
N LEU A 287 -15.02 -4.01 19.22
CA LEU A 287 -14.81 -5.17 18.36
C LEU A 287 -15.98 -6.16 18.51
N ASN A 288 -16.87 -6.19 17.51
CA ASN A 288 -18.15 -6.89 17.62
C ASN A 288 -18.35 -7.95 16.53
N PRO A 289 -18.23 -9.27 16.84
CA PRO A 289 -18.33 -10.35 15.86
C PRO A 289 -19.63 -10.40 15.02
N LYS A 290 -20.69 -9.71 15.43
CA LYS A 290 -21.95 -9.63 14.66
C LYS A 290 -21.91 -8.60 13.52
N PHE A 291 -21.01 -7.63 13.60
CA PHE A 291 -20.95 -6.49 12.67
C PHE A 291 -19.58 -6.35 11.99
N ASP A 292 -18.51 -6.75 12.67
CA ASP A 292 -17.12 -6.52 12.25
C ASP A 292 -16.49 -7.69 11.49
N ALA A 293 -17.27 -8.55 10.82
CA ALA A 293 -16.74 -9.78 10.22
C ALA A 293 -15.55 -9.55 9.26
N VAL A 294 -15.55 -8.45 8.48
CA VAL A 294 -14.38 -8.05 7.67
C VAL A 294 -13.26 -7.48 8.52
N ARG A 295 -13.55 -6.50 9.39
CA ARG A 295 -12.57 -5.83 10.28
C ARG A 295 -11.81 -6.84 11.15
N LEU A 296 -12.51 -7.77 11.77
CA LEU A 296 -11.95 -8.86 12.59
C LEU A 296 -11.08 -9.81 11.76
N ASN A 297 -11.53 -10.23 10.58
CA ASN A 297 -10.74 -11.09 9.71
C ASN A 297 -9.44 -10.40 9.28
N GLN A 298 -9.50 -9.13 8.84
CA GLN A 298 -8.30 -8.38 8.45
C GLN A 298 -7.38 -8.07 9.65
N LEU A 299 -7.93 -7.87 10.86
CA LEU A 299 -7.14 -7.68 12.09
C LEU A 299 -6.43 -8.97 12.52
N TYR A 300 -7.14 -10.11 12.52
CA TYR A 300 -6.57 -11.44 12.75
C TYR A 300 -5.46 -11.74 11.75
N GLU A 301 -5.70 -11.48 10.47
CA GLU A 301 -4.68 -11.66 9.43
C GLU A 301 -3.45 -10.79 9.69
N GLN A 302 -3.60 -9.50 10.04
CA GLN A 302 -2.44 -8.65 10.38
C GLN A 302 -1.62 -9.24 11.54
N ALA A 303 -2.28 -9.62 12.63
CA ALA A 303 -1.61 -10.19 13.81
C ALA A 303 -0.89 -11.50 13.48
N LYS A 304 -1.57 -12.41 12.76
CA LYS A 304 -1.00 -13.68 12.26
C LYS A 304 0.24 -13.44 11.40
N TRP A 305 0.19 -12.49 10.46
CA TRP A 305 1.34 -12.21 9.59
C TRP A 305 2.51 -11.57 10.36
N SER A 306 2.28 -10.66 11.31
CA SER A 306 3.36 -10.10 12.16
C SER A 306 4.01 -11.14 13.09
N VAL A 307 3.26 -12.12 13.60
CA VAL A 307 3.83 -13.24 14.38
C VAL A 307 4.64 -14.17 13.47
N LEU A 308 4.08 -14.58 12.31
CA LEU A 308 4.77 -15.47 11.37
C LEU A 308 5.99 -14.82 10.66
N SER A 309 6.10 -13.49 10.68
CA SER A 309 7.26 -12.74 10.14
C SER A 309 8.30 -12.34 11.19
N GLU A 310 8.15 -12.77 12.45
CA GLU A 310 9.02 -12.35 13.58
C GLU A 310 9.08 -10.82 13.77
N ASP A 311 8.01 -10.12 13.37
CA ASP A 311 7.81 -8.69 13.63
C ASP A 311 7.31 -8.46 15.07
N ILE A 312 6.41 -9.33 15.53
CA ILE A 312 6.05 -9.47 16.95
C ILE A 312 6.70 -10.75 17.49
N ASP A 313 7.47 -10.60 18.57
CA ASP A 313 8.17 -11.70 19.22
C ASP A 313 7.24 -12.39 20.25
N CYS A 314 7.18 -13.72 20.29
CA CYS A 314 6.39 -14.50 21.25
C CYS A 314 7.13 -15.77 21.73
N THR A 315 6.62 -16.41 22.78
CA THR A 315 7.19 -17.67 23.33
C THR A 315 6.80 -18.90 22.51
N GLU A 316 7.50 -20.01 22.72
CA GLU A 316 7.21 -21.30 22.06
C GLU A 316 5.81 -21.82 22.41
N GLU A 317 5.37 -21.69 23.67
CA GLU A 317 4.03 -22.10 24.11
C GLU A 317 2.92 -21.24 23.48
N GLU A 318 3.13 -19.94 23.35
CA GLU A 318 2.22 -19.04 22.64
C GLU A 318 2.18 -19.34 21.14
N MET A 319 3.34 -19.57 20.50
CA MET A 319 3.43 -19.94 19.08
C MET A 319 2.71 -21.26 18.79
N MET A 320 2.87 -22.27 19.64
CA MET A 320 2.13 -23.54 19.54
C MET A 320 0.63 -23.35 19.74
N THR A 321 0.21 -22.41 20.60
CA THR A 321 -1.19 -22.06 20.80
C THR A 321 -1.77 -21.32 19.59
N PHE A 322 -1.05 -20.37 19.01
CA PHE A 322 -1.46 -19.68 17.77
C PHE A 322 -1.56 -20.65 16.58
N ALA A 323 -0.61 -21.59 16.46
CA ALA A 323 -0.62 -22.62 15.42
C ALA A 323 -1.80 -23.61 15.55
N ALA A 324 -2.36 -23.78 16.76
CA ALA A 324 -3.56 -24.59 17.00
C ALA A 324 -4.88 -23.84 16.75
N LEU A 325 -4.84 -22.51 16.59
CA LEU A 325 -6.00 -21.64 16.31
C LEU A 325 -6.15 -21.28 14.82
N GLN A 326 -5.26 -21.78 13.94
CA GLN A 326 -5.15 -21.45 12.51
C GLN A 326 -5.63 -22.57 11.58
#